data_AF-A0A7V6YUI5-F1
#
_entry.id   AF-A0A7V6YUI5-F1
#
_cell.length_a   1.000
_cell.length_b   1.000
_cell.length_c   1.000
_cell.angle_alpha   90.00
_cell.angle_beta   90.00
_cell.angle_gamma   90.00
#
_symmetry.space_group_name_H-M   'P 1'
#
loop_
_entity.id
_entity.type
_entity.pdbx_description
1 polymer ?
#
loop_
_entity_poly.entity_id
_entity_poly.type
_entity_poly.pdbx_seq_one_letter_code
_entity_poly.pdbx_strand_id
1 'polypeptide(L)'
;MGETVFYIQKKFGSYGDALAAVGLAKLLSILFYRNDIQIKEQSGYFKCFLPEEIDYEQMDIGELKLNPGFEYIQFAENEEGAPVQNFKYYREQELYKAERERKKSKVNLSDDAEEAPLPPAPIYLLMQSLRVLQALGTSNKLYKEIQSVSQSDLKQTIIERLNVYSSLEQQAIDKEVFKPSVSAVQAYNPIIGKGVNKAKAQSISVSSIPSKLVDWFEEWLRFIGSNLVLNAYPMKDDLKFLTLVPNNVTVDGLKSMHESFLKQRDYTSARNDILVIFNMVEFLVKNSAMFIDATTSNDFLFSMMDMTPKTIISGISGAYFKSLGSGRVLINNSFISFPDWFPINNEKDADLWLNVTQDHKNVLERLDETKNEEMQLLNTYRDFLSSSEWKKFFEYLASYAGLYLNQKERKKYFAQHNFEILKGVCQRVGQMYKEIITNKGFQEIAKAMREATVNEQYRKSQGKQQYEIHYGLFQEIKRKAKFEDQVISVINDFISEYNRETARKMEQKGANYKGRLLVSLDSFNDFVSLFGQFPKRHETIALMLVAAASCYDGKSKKSEGGNEE
;
A
#
# COMPACT_ATOMS: atom_id res chain seq x y z
N MET A 1 6.08 -31.05 22.32
CA MET A 1 7.24 -30.20 21.99
C MET A 1 6.86 -28.80 22.44
N GLY A 2 7.67 -28.16 23.29
CA GLY A 2 7.37 -26.82 23.80
C GLY A 2 7.60 -25.76 22.73
N GLU A 3 6.67 -24.81 22.61
CA GLU A 3 6.85 -23.62 21.78
C GLU A 3 7.42 -22.48 22.64
N THR A 4 8.39 -21.72 22.12
CA THR A 4 8.86 -20.49 22.77
C THR A 4 8.08 -19.30 22.25
N VAL A 5 7.61 -18.44 23.16
CA VAL A 5 6.80 -17.26 22.80
C VAL A 5 7.32 -16.00 23.49
N PHE A 6 7.38 -14.91 22.72
CA PHE A 6 7.65 -13.56 23.21
C PHE A 6 6.57 -12.58 22.76
N TYR A 7 6.38 -11.51 23.53
CA TYR A 7 5.31 -10.54 23.33
C TYR A 7 5.86 -9.11 23.27
N ILE A 8 5.52 -8.37 22.21
CA ILE A 8 5.75 -6.91 22.14
C ILE A 8 4.41 -6.19 22.24
N GLN A 9 4.22 -5.39 23.29
CA GLN A 9 3.00 -4.61 23.49
C GLN A 9 2.88 -3.46 22.48
N LYS A 10 1.67 -3.19 22.00
CA LYS A 10 1.37 -2.03 21.14
C LYS A 10 1.15 -0.78 22.01
N LYS A 11 2.24 -0.23 22.53
CA LYS A 11 2.20 0.86 23.51
C LYS A 11 1.75 2.19 22.89
N PHE A 12 2.12 2.43 21.64
CA PHE A 12 2.00 3.76 21.04
C PHE A 12 0.90 3.83 19.97
N GLY A 13 0.55 2.72 19.31
CA GLY A 13 -0.34 2.74 18.15
C GLY A 13 0.31 3.42 16.94
N SER A 14 1.63 3.23 16.78
CA SER A 14 2.38 3.75 15.64
C SER A 14 3.28 2.66 15.05
N TYR A 15 3.96 2.97 13.94
CA TYR A 15 4.89 2.02 13.36
C TYR A 15 6.02 1.61 14.31
N GLY A 16 6.32 2.41 15.35
CA GLY A 16 7.36 2.08 16.32
C GLY A 16 7.11 0.75 17.05
N ASP A 17 5.84 0.37 17.25
CA ASP A 17 5.47 -0.92 17.83
C ASP A 17 5.80 -2.08 16.86
N ALA A 18 5.51 -1.90 15.58
CA ALA A 18 5.83 -2.88 14.53
C ALA A 18 7.35 -3.03 14.33
N LEU A 19 8.10 -1.91 14.37
CA LEU A 19 9.57 -1.95 14.31
C LEU A 19 10.15 -2.74 15.49
N ALA A 20 9.63 -2.56 16.71
CA ALA A 20 10.10 -3.31 17.88
C ALA A 20 9.79 -4.82 17.75
N ALA A 21 8.60 -5.19 17.28
CA ALA A 21 8.23 -6.58 17.05
C ALA A 21 9.10 -7.27 16.00
N VAL A 22 9.31 -6.62 14.85
CA VAL A 22 10.21 -7.13 13.80
C VAL A 22 11.65 -7.18 14.30
N GLY A 23 12.06 -6.17 15.07
CA GLY A 23 13.37 -6.12 15.71
C GLY A 23 13.63 -7.29 16.63
N LEU A 24 12.66 -7.66 17.48
CA LEU A 24 12.78 -8.80 18.38
C LEU A 24 12.94 -10.11 17.59
N ALA A 25 12.08 -10.33 16.59
CA ALA A 25 12.16 -11.53 15.77
C ALA A 25 13.49 -11.62 15.02
N LYS A 26 13.98 -10.49 14.48
CA LYS A 26 15.28 -10.45 13.78
C LYS A 26 16.46 -10.62 14.75
N LEU A 27 16.38 -10.07 15.97
CA LEU A 27 17.38 -10.29 17.01
C LEU A 27 17.48 -11.77 17.36
N LEU A 28 16.35 -12.43 17.62
CA LEU A 28 16.29 -13.87 17.89
C LEU A 28 16.84 -14.68 16.70
N SER A 29 16.56 -14.25 15.46
CA SER A 29 17.08 -14.87 14.25
C SER A 29 18.61 -14.84 14.18
N ILE A 30 19.23 -13.72 14.58
CA ILE A 30 20.69 -13.58 14.67
C ILE A 30 21.24 -14.46 15.80
N LEU A 31 20.64 -14.37 16.98
CA LEU A 31 21.13 -15.05 18.19
C LEU A 31 21.13 -16.58 18.09
N PHE A 32 20.15 -17.15 17.38
CA PHE A 32 19.95 -18.60 17.32
C PHE A 32 20.14 -19.18 15.91
N TYR A 33 20.59 -18.37 14.93
CA TYR A 33 20.70 -18.77 13.52
C TYR A 33 19.41 -19.37 12.95
N ARG A 34 18.26 -18.83 13.36
CA ARG A 34 16.93 -19.30 12.98
C ARG A 34 16.23 -18.32 12.07
N ASN A 35 15.47 -18.84 11.12
CA ASN A 35 14.73 -18.04 10.16
C ASN A 35 13.23 -18.32 10.17
N ASP A 36 12.81 -19.37 10.89
CA ASP A 36 11.45 -19.86 11.05
C ASP A 36 10.66 -19.10 12.13
N ILE A 37 11.25 -18.05 12.70
CA ILE A 37 10.62 -17.22 13.74
C ILE A 37 9.44 -16.48 13.13
N GLN A 38 8.24 -16.79 13.59
CA GLN A 38 6.99 -16.22 13.11
C GLN A 38 6.57 -15.03 13.96
N ILE A 39 6.11 -13.98 13.30
CA ILE A 39 5.50 -12.80 13.93
C ILE A 39 4.02 -12.85 13.67
N LYS A 40 3.23 -12.89 14.75
CA LYS A 40 1.78 -12.85 14.71
C LYS A 40 1.20 -11.58 15.33
N GLU A 41 0.41 -10.82 14.59
CA GLU A 41 -0.29 -9.67 15.16
C GLU A 41 -1.53 -10.11 15.94
N GLN A 42 -1.75 -9.50 17.10
CA GLN A 42 -2.94 -9.68 17.95
C GLN A 42 -3.51 -8.33 18.38
N SER A 43 -4.70 -8.33 18.98
CA SER A 43 -5.23 -7.12 19.60
C SER A 43 -4.36 -6.71 20.79
N GLY A 44 -3.74 -5.54 20.72
CA GLY A 44 -2.92 -4.98 21.80
C GLY A 44 -1.44 -5.42 21.82
N TYR A 45 -1.03 -6.47 21.10
CA TYR A 45 0.37 -6.93 21.08
C TYR A 45 0.75 -7.66 19.79
N PHE A 46 2.05 -7.88 19.59
CA PHE A 46 2.63 -8.82 18.64
C PHE A 46 3.19 -10.03 19.38
N LYS A 47 2.98 -11.23 18.83
CA LYS A 47 3.53 -12.50 19.31
C LYS A 47 4.67 -12.91 18.39
N CYS A 48 5.90 -12.98 18.90
CA CYS A 48 7.02 -13.62 18.19
C CYS A 48 7.14 -15.05 18.73
N PHE A 49 6.99 -16.07 17.90
CA PHE A 49 7.06 -17.45 18.38
C PHE A 49 7.98 -18.32 17.53
N LEU A 50 8.59 -19.29 18.22
CA LEU A 50 9.50 -20.28 17.66
C LEU A 50 8.87 -21.66 17.87
N PRO A 51 8.89 -22.55 16.86
CA PRO A 51 8.31 -23.89 16.95
C PRO A 51 8.97 -24.78 18.02
N GLU A 52 10.20 -24.45 18.42
CA GLU A 52 10.98 -25.23 19.37
C GLU A 52 11.42 -24.36 20.56
N GLU A 53 11.76 -25.02 21.66
CA GLU A 53 12.36 -24.37 22.81
C GLU A 53 13.72 -23.79 22.48
N ILE A 54 13.99 -22.58 22.99
CA ILE A 54 15.31 -21.96 22.88
C ILE A 54 16.23 -22.46 23.97
N ASP A 55 17.47 -22.75 23.59
CA ASP A 55 18.56 -22.99 24.52
C ASP A 55 19.45 -21.75 24.58
N TYR A 56 19.40 -21.03 25.70
CA TYR A 56 20.21 -19.82 25.90
C TYR A 56 21.72 -20.09 25.85
N GLU A 57 22.18 -21.34 25.99
CA GLU A 57 23.58 -21.69 25.82
C GLU A 57 24.05 -21.65 24.37
N GLN A 58 23.12 -21.82 23.42
CA GLN A 58 23.39 -21.74 21.98
C GLN A 58 23.37 -20.30 21.44
N MET A 59 23.14 -19.31 22.30
CA MET A 59 23.05 -17.90 21.93
C MET A 59 24.41 -17.37 21.42
N ASP A 60 24.49 -16.96 20.16
CA ASP A 60 25.71 -16.41 19.57
C ASP A 60 25.85 -14.89 19.81
N ILE A 61 26.44 -14.57 20.95
CA ILE A 61 26.79 -13.19 21.30
C ILE A 61 27.97 -12.66 20.48
N GLY A 62 28.83 -13.56 19.97
CA GLY A 62 29.96 -13.19 19.14
C GLY A 62 29.49 -12.52 17.84
N GLU A 63 28.58 -13.17 17.14
CA GLU A 63 27.94 -12.64 15.93
C GLU A 63 27.17 -11.35 16.24
N LEU A 64 26.42 -11.30 17.33
CA LEU A 64 25.68 -10.09 17.70
C LEU A 64 26.58 -8.86 17.96
N LYS A 65 27.78 -9.07 18.50
CA LYS A 65 28.75 -7.98 18.68
C LYS A 65 29.33 -7.50 17.34
N LEU A 66 29.53 -8.41 16.38
CA LEU A 66 29.99 -8.05 15.04
C LEU A 66 28.87 -7.37 14.24
N ASN A 67 27.63 -7.83 14.42
CA ASN A 67 26.44 -7.38 13.73
C ASN A 67 25.26 -7.25 14.72
N PRO A 68 25.09 -6.09 15.37
CA PRO A 68 23.98 -5.82 16.30
C PRO A 68 22.58 -5.80 15.66
N GLY A 69 22.44 -6.22 14.39
CA GLY A 69 21.19 -6.29 13.64
C GLY A 69 20.79 -4.99 12.93
N PHE A 70 21.62 -3.94 12.99
CA PHE A 70 21.44 -2.69 12.27
C PHE A 70 22.77 -2.12 11.77
N GLU A 71 22.73 -1.21 10.78
CA GLU A 71 23.93 -0.71 10.12
C GLU A 71 24.60 0.44 10.88
N TYR A 72 25.93 0.37 10.99
CA TYR A 72 26.74 1.51 11.40
C TYR A 72 26.90 2.47 10.22
N ILE A 73 26.59 3.76 10.42
CA ILE A 73 26.69 4.76 9.36
C ILE A 73 28.00 5.53 9.45
N GLN A 74 28.88 5.34 8.48
CA GLN A 74 30.17 6.04 8.40
C GLN A 74 30.00 7.38 7.68
N PHE A 75 30.40 8.48 8.33
CA PHE A 75 30.33 9.83 7.76
C PHE A 75 31.69 10.37 7.30
N ALA A 76 32.80 9.74 7.65
CA ALA A 76 34.13 10.13 7.18
C ALA A 76 34.92 8.91 6.74
N GLU A 77 35.66 8.98 5.64
CA GLU A 77 36.39 7.83 5.07
C GLU A 77 37.38 7.21 6.06
N ASN A 78 38.03 8.04 6.88
CA ASN A 78 39.03 7.64 7.87
C ASN A 78 38.49 7.74 9.31
N GLU A 79 37.21 7.45 9.51
CA GLU A 79 36.61 7.44 10.85
C GLU A 79 37.22 6.34 11.73
N GLU A 80 38.00 6.75 12.73
CA GLU A 80 38.68 5.84 13.64
C GLU A 80 37.67 5.01 14.45
N GLY A 81 37.88 3.69 14.49
CA GLY A 81 36.99 2.75 15.18
C GLY A 81 35.66 2.50 14.46
N ALA A 82 35.53 2.85 13.18
CA ALA A 82 34.41 2.38 12.37
C ALA A 82 34.52 0.85 12.15
N PRO A 83 33.42 0.10 12.27
CA PRO A 83 33.42 -1.34 12.01
C PRO A 83 33.70 -1.62 10.53
N VAL A 84 34.21 -2.83 10.25
CA VAL A 84 34.51 -3.30 8.88
C VAL A 84 33.27 -3.28 7.99
N GLN A 85 32.14 -3.75 8.53
CA GLN A 85 30.84 -3.65 7.88
C GLN A 85 30.19 -2.34 8.28
N ASN A 86 30.19 -1.37 7.36
CA ASN A 86 29.58 -0.06 7.56
C ASN A 86 28.92 0.47 6.29
N PHE A 87 27.97 1.38 6.47
CA PHE A 87 27.30 2.10 5.40
C PHE A 87 28.01 3.43 5.16
N LYS A 88 28.64 3.58 3.98
CA LYS A 88 29.40 4.79 3.62
C LYS A 88 28.47 5.89 3.09
N TYR A 89 27.96 6.73 3.99
CA TYR A 89 26.88 7.67 3.67
C TYR A 89 27.18 8.59 2.46
N TYR A 90 28.36 9.22 2.43
CA TYR A 90 28.68 10.20 1.38
C TYR A 90 28.96 9.55 0.03
N ARG A 91 29.55 8.34 0.01
CA ARG A 91 29.68 7.54 -1.21
C ARG A 91 28.31 7.27 -1.85
N GLU A 92 27.36 6.79 -1.06
CA GLU A 92 26.00 6.49 -1.54
C GLU A 92 25.26 7.76 -1.98
N GLN A 93 25.52 8.90 -1.32
CA GLN A 93 25.00 10.19 -1.75
C GLN A 93 25.52 10.62 -3.13
N GLU A 94 26.79 10.37 -3.42
CA GLU A 94 27.39 10.67 -4.74
C GLU A 94 26.81 9.77 -5.83
N LEU A 95 26.70 8.46 -5.57
CA LEU A 95 26.05 7.51 -6.49
C LEU A 95 24.60 7.94 -6.80
N TYR A 96 23.85 8.35 -5.77
CA TYR A 96 22.48 8.82 -5.94
C TYR A 96 22.38 10.13 -6.76
N LYS A 97 23.31 11.08 -6.55
CA LYS A 97 23.36 12.32 -7.33
C LYS A 97 23.67 12.01 -8.80
N ALA A 98 24.67 11.17 -9.07
CA ALA A 98 25.04 10.74 -10.40
C ALA A 98 23.87 10.04 -11.14
N GLU A 99 23.16 9.15 -10.45
CA GLU A 99 21.98 8.47 -11.02
C GLU A 99 20.87 9.47 -11.38
N ARG A 100 20.61 10.46 -10.51
CA ARG A 100 19.61 11.51 -10.77
C ARG A 100 19.99 12.42 -11.93
N GLU A 101 21.26 12.78 -12.06
CA GLU A 101 21.75 13.60 -13.16
C GLU A 101 21.63 12.86 -14.50
N ARG A 102 21.95 11.56 -14.53
CA ARG A 102 21.73 10.69 -15.69
C ARG A 102 20.26 10.61 -16.09
N LYS A 103 19.34 10.44 -15.13
CA LYS A 103 17.89 10.42 -15.40
C LYS A 103 17.38 11.76 -15.96
N LYS A 104 17.98 12.89 -15.57
CA LYS A 104 17.61 14.22 -16.08
C LYS A 104 18.15 14.50 -17.47
N SER A 105 19.33 13.98 -17.82
CA SER A 105 20.00 14.35 -19.07
C SER A 105 19.37 13.76 -20.33
N LYS A 106 18.47 12.77 -20.24
CA LYS A 106 17.76 12.13 -21.39
C LYS A 106 18.69 11.84 -22.59
N VAL A 107 19.97 11.59 -22.36
CA VAL A 107 20.90 11.26 -23.44
C VAL A 107 20.58 9.83 -23.85
N ASN A 108 20.05 9.66 -25.07
CA ASN A 108 20.09 8.38 -25.77
C ASN A 108 21.57 8.03 -25.89
N LEU A 109 22.08 7.23 -24.96
CA LEU A 109 23.41 6.67 -25.08
C LEU A 109 23.31 5.57 -26.13
N SER A 110 23.97 5.82 -27.25
CA SER A 110 24.45 4.81 -28.18
C SER A 110 25.19 3.70 -27.43
N ASP A 111 25.31 2.54 -28.06
CA ASP A 111 25.82 1.25 -27.57
C ASP A 111 27.24 1.22 -26.93
N ASP A 112 27.84 2.34 -26.57
CA ASP A 112 29.10 2.40 -25.79
C ASP A 112 28.80 2.28 -24.29
N ALA A 113 28.28 1.12 -23.90
CA ALA A 113 27.95 0.74 -22.53
C ALA A 113 29.14 0.05 -21.85
N GLU A 114 30.20 0.79 -21.49
CA GLU A 114 31.32 0.15 -20.78
C GLU A 114 31.57 0.57 -19.32
N GLU A 115 30.94 1.60 -18.75
CA GLU A 115 31.05 1.83 -17.30
C GLU A 115 29.84 2.60 -16.75
N ALA A 116 28.71 1.91 -16.58
CA ALA A 116 27.62 2.46 -15.79
C ALA A 116 28.06 2.54 -14.32
N PRO A 117 28.03 3.72 -13.66
CA PRO A 117 28.35 3.81 -12.25
C PRO A 117 27.40 2.91 -11.45
N LEU A 118 27.93 2.26 -10.42
CA LEU A 118 27.16 1.38 -9.54
C LEU A 118 25.93 2.13 -9.01
N PRO A 119 24.73 1.52 -9.02
CA PRO A 119 23.55 2.15 -8.43
C PRO A 119 23.76 2.35 -6.92
N PRO A 120 23.19 3.41 -6.32
CA PRO A 120 23.22 3.57 -4.88
C PRO A 120 22.50 2.42 -4.19
N ALA A 121 22.91 2.13 -2.95
CA ALA A 121 22.26 1.15 -2.09
C ALA A 121 20.75 1.48 -1.96
N PRO A 122 19.85 0.48 -2.07
CA PRO A 122 18.40 0.71 -2.01
C PRO A 122 17.94 1.44 -0.74
N ILE A 123 18.65 1.25 0.38
CA ILE A 123 18.35 1.85 1.69
C ILE A 123 18.80 3.31 1.83
N TYR A 124 19.55 3.85 0.86
CA TYR A 124 20.13 5.20 0.96
C TYR A 124 19.10 6.30 1.27
N LEU A 125 17.92 6.29 0.65
CA LEU A 125 16.88 7.29 0.93
C LEU A 125 16.30 7.20 2.34
N LEU A 126 16.24 5.99 2.90
CA LEU A 126 15.91 5.79 4.31
C LEU A 126 16.99 6.43 5.18
N MET A 127 18.26 6.12 4.93
CA MET A 127 19.39 6.70 5.69
C MET A 127 19.46 8.22 5.57
N GLN A 128 19.21 8.78 4.38
CA GLN A 128 19.09 10.22 4.17
C GLN A 128 17.98 10.82 5.04
N SER A 129 16.80 10.21 5.06
CA SER A 129 15.65 10.70 5.81
C SER A 129 15.86 10.59 7.33
N LEU A 130 16.46 9.49 7.79
CA LEU A 130 16.86 9.30 9.18
C LEU A 130 17.91 10.33 9.62
N ARG A 131 18.87 10.67 8.74
CA ARG A 131 19.86 11.73 8.98
C ARG A 131 19.18 13.10 9.17
N VAL A 132 18.21 13.42 8.32
CA VAL A 132 17.45 14.68 8.41
C VAL A 132 16.70 14.81 9.75
N LEU A 133 16.23 13.69 10.32
CA LEU A 133 15.63 13.63 11.65
C LEU A 133 16.65 13.41 12.79
N GLN A 134 17.95 13.50 12.51
CA GLN A 134 19.05 13.33 13.47
C GLN A 134 19.06 11.96 14.19
N ALA A 135 18.56 10.91 13.53
CA ALA A 135 18.38 9.59 14.14
C ALA A 135 19.64 8.73 14.16
N LEU A 136 20.56 8.94 13.21
CA LEU A 136 21.70 8.05 13.00
C LEU A 136 22.79 8.16 14.08
N GLY A 137 22.86 9.29 14.79
CA GLY A 137 23.86 9.48 15.85
C GLY A 137 23.63 8.57 17.05
N THR A 138 22.37 8.38 17.44
CA THR A 138 22.05 7.51 18.59
C THR A 138 22.24 6.03 18.27
N SER A 139 21.98 5.60 17.02
CA SER A 139 22.20 4.22 16.60
C SER A 139 23.69 3.88 16.55
N ASN A 140 24.52 4.75 15.94
CA ASN A 140 25.98 4.57 15.91
C ASN A 140 26.59 4.49 17.32
N LYS A 141 26.09 5.31 18.25
CA LYS A 141 26.54 5.28 19.64
C LYS A 141 26.23 3.94 20.30
N LEU A 142 24.98 3.47 20.18
CA LEU A 142 24.58 2.17 20.71
C LEU A 142 25.39 1.02 20.09
N TYR A 143 25.64 1.09 18.78
CA TYR A 143 26.45 0.10 18.07
C TYR A 143 27.84 -0.05 18.73
N LYS A 144 28.53 1.07 19.01
CA LYS A 144 29.84 1.07 19.67
C LYS A 144 29.77 0.56 21.12
N GLU A 145 28.71 0.89 21.86
CA GLU A 145 28.50 0.39 23.23
C GLU A 145 28.26 -1.12 23.26
N ILE A 146 27.56 -1.69 22.28
CA ILE A 146 27.39 -3.15 22.12
C ILE A 146 28.72 -3.83 21.75
N GLN A 147 29.57 -3.17 20.94
CA GLN A 147 30.88 -3.71 20.61
C GLN A 147 31.87 -3.70 21.80
N SER A 148 31.74 -2.74 22.71
CA SER A 148 32.67 -2.58 23.83
C SER A 148 32.30 -3.41 25.07
N VAL A 149 31.03 -3.73 25.29
CA VAL A 149 30.58 -4.53 26.45
C VAL A 149 31.13 -5.96 26.42
N SER A 150 31.36 -6.57 27.58
CA SER A 150 31.80 -7.97 27.65
C SER A 150 30.70 -8.92 27.11
N GLN A 151 31.10 -10.06 26.53
CA GLN A 151 30.12 -11.01 26.00
C GLN A 151 29.21 -11.59 27.11
N SER A 152 29.75 -11.81 28.31
CA SER A 152 28.98 -12.31 29.45
C SER A 152 27.92 -11.32 29.93
N ASP A 153 28.27 -10.05 30.05
CA ASP A 153 27.34 -9.01 30.53
C ASP A 153 26.23 -8.76 29.51
N LEU A 154 26.58 -8.79 28.21
CA LEU A 154 25.60 -8.68 27.13
C LEU A 154 24.67 -9.90 27.09
N LYS A 155 25.21 -11.13 27.21
CA LYS A 155 24.41 -12.36 27.28
C LYS A 155 23.40 -12.31 28.42
N GLN A 156 23.88 -12.00 29.63
CA GLN A 156 23.04 -11.92 30.83
C GLN A 156 21.91 -10.90 30.65
N THR A 157 22.24 -9.71 30.17
CA THR A 157 21.27 -8.62 29.95
C THR A 157 20.21 -9.01 28.91
N ILE A 158 20.61 -9.67 27.81
CA ILE A 158 19.67 -10.14 26.79
C ILE A 158 18.75 -11.22 27.35
N ILE A 159 19.27 -12.19 28.11
CA ILE A 159 18.44 -13.24 28.74
C ILE A 159 17.40 -12.62 29.68
N GLU A 160 17.82 -11.68 30.54
CA GLU A 160 16.91 -10.95 31.43
C GLU A 160 15.81 -10.23 30.64
N ARG A 161 16.17 -9.58 29.52
CA ARG A 161 15.20 -8.92 28.64
C ARG A 161 14.25 -9.89 27.95
N LEU A 162 14.76 -11.00 27.42
CA LEU A 162 13.94 -12.04 26.81
C LEU A 162 12.96 -12.65 27.82
N ASN A 163 13.38 -12.84 29.08
CA ASN A 163 12.51 -13.30 30.16
C ASN A 163 11.39 -12.29 30.48
N VAL A 164 11.64 -10.97 30.38
CA VAL A 164 10.56 -9.98 30.48
C VAL A 164 9.56 -10.13 29.34
N TYR A 165 10.05 -10.36 28.12
CA TYR A 165 9.22 -10.50 26.93
C TYR A 165 8.50 -11.85 26.82
N SER A 166 8.85 -12.86 27.61
CA SER A 166 8.19 -14.17 27.60
C SER A 166 6.80 -14.16 28.28
N SER A 167 6.47 -13.07 28.98
CA SER A 167 5.17 -12.83 29.59
C SER A 167 4.46 -11.62 28.98
N LEU A 168 3.12 -11.65 28.95
CA LEU A 168 2.31 -10.48 28.62
C LEU A 168 2.42 -9.42 29.72
N GLU A 169 2.55 -9.84 30.98
CA GLU A 169 2.79 -8.98 32.14
C GLU A 169 4.30 -8.70 32.25
N GLN A 170 4.76 -7.70 31.51
CA GLN A 170 6.16 -7.31 31.48
C GLN A 170 6.55 -6.59 32.78
N GLN A 171 7.42 -7.21 33.57
CA GLN A 171 7.92 -6.65 34.82
C GLN A 171 9.18 -5.80 34.58
N ALA A 172 9.38 -4.78 35.43
CA ALA A 172 10.58 -3.98 35.39
C ALA A 172 11.80 -4.79 35.87
N ILE A 173 12.94 -4.57 35.24
CA ILE A 173 14.22 -5.15 35.69
C ILE A 173 14.84 -4.18 36.70
N ASP A 174 15.08 -4.66 37.92
CA ASP A 174 15.61 -3.83 39.03
C ASP A 174 17.02 -3.30 38.75
N LYS A 175 17.89 -4.14 38.19
CA LYS A 175 19.27 -3.76 37.86
C LYS A 175 19.79 -4.58 36.68
N GLU A 176 20.11 -3.88 35.60
CA GLU A 176 20.76 -4.45 34.43
C GLU A 176 22.28 -4.34 34.54
N VAL A 177 23.00 -5.37 34.08
CA VAL A 177 24.46 -5.35 34.02
C VAL A 177 24.95 -4.44 32.91
N PHE A 178 24.27 -4.44 31.76
CA PHE A 178 24.50 -3.53 30.65
C PHE A 178 23.28 -2.61 30.45
N LYS A 179 23.48 -1.30 30.61
CA LYS A 179 22.42 -0.29 30.46
C LYS A 179 22.93 0.93 29.68
N PRO A 180 23.02 0.84 28.34
CA PRO A 180 23.45 1.94 27.50
C PRO A 180 22.49 3.13 27.59
N SER A 181 23.01 4.32 27.29
CA SER A 181 22.20 5.55 27.28
C SER A 181 21.79 5.87 25.85
N VAL A 182 20.53 5.54 25.53
CA VAL A 182 19.90 5.75 24.22
C VAL A 182 18.88 6.87 24.32
N SER A 183 18.81 7.71 23.28
CA SER A 183 17.78 8.73 23.15
C SER A 183 16.67 8.21 22.25
N ALA A 184 15.42 8.41 22.65
CA ALA A 184 14.30 8.08 21.79
C ALA A 184 14.22 9.12 20.65
N VAL A 185 14.15 8.64 19.40
CA VAL A 185 14.13 9.52 18.23
C VAL A 185 12.80 9.40 17.49
N GLN A 186 12.23 10.56 17.13
CA GLN A 186 10.94 10.64 16.46
C GLN A 186 10.86 9.85 15.14
N ALA A 187 12.01 9.58 14.51
CA ALA A 187 12.09 8.79 13.30
C ALA A 187 11.74 7.30 13.51
N TYR A 188 12.03 6.75 14.70
CA TYR A 188 11.75 5.35 15.04
C TYR A 188 10.49 5.20 15.87
N ASN A 189 10.12 6.25 16.61
CA ASN A 189 8.86 6.33 17.34
C ASN A 189 8.23 7.72 17.06
N PRO A 190 7.26 7.84 16.15
CA PRO A 190 6.74 9.16 15.76
C PRO A 190 6.01 9.88 16.90
N ILE A 191 5.40 9.15 17.84
CA ILE A 191 4.52 9.72 18.88
C ILE A 191 5.27 10.47 19.97
N ILE A 192 6.57 10.24 20.11
CA ILE A 192 7.43 11.02 21.02
C ILE A 192 7.84 12.39 20.43
N GLY A 193 7.43 12.68 19.19
CA GLY A 193 7.67 13.95 18.52
C GLY A 193 6.96 15.14 19.21
N LYS A 194 7.49 16.35 18.99
CA LYS A 194 6.98 17.60 19.56
C LYS A 194 5.50 17.81 19.20
N GLY A 195 4.68 18.19 20.18
CA GLY A 195 3.28 18.63 19.95
C GLY A 195 2.22 17.52 19.98
N VAL A 196 2.59 16.24 20.01
CA VAL A 196 1.64 15.12 20.06
C VAL A 196 1.04 14.92 21.46
N ASN A 197 1.81 15.23 22.52
CA ASN A 197 1.45 14.95 23.92
C ASN A 197 1.06 16.20 24.77
N LYS A 198 0.63 17.32 24.16
CA LYS A 198 0.17 18.50 24.94
C LYS A 198 -1.13 19.07 24.37
N ALA A 199 -2.14 19.25 25.25
CA ALA A 199 -3.46 19.80 24.94
C ALA A 199 -3.47 21.25 24.39
N LYS A 200 -2.31 21.94 24.42
CA LYS A 200 -2.08 23.22 23.74
C LYS A 200 -0.64 23.29 23.24
N ALA A 201 -0.46 23.71 22.00
CA ALA A 201 0.82 23.98 21.35
C ALA A 201 1.46 25.28 21.90
N GLN A 202 1.72 25.34 23.21
CA GLN A 202 2.32 26.50 23.88
C GLN A 202 3.62 26.09 24.57
N SER A 203 4.69 25.95 23.80
CA SER A 203 6.09 26.21 24.18
C SER A 203 7.00 25.62 23.10
N ILE A 204 7.81 26.48 22.47
CA ILE A 204 8.80 26.12 21.45
C ILE A 204 10.02 25.38 22.07
N SER A 205 10.09 25.25 23.40
CA SER A 205 11.19 24.60 24.11
C SER A 205 11.16 23.07 23.99
N VAL A 206 12.29 22.54 23.53
CA VAL A 206 12.62 21.11 23.36
C VAL A 206 12.78 20.46 24.73
N SER A 207 11.77 19.73 25.22
CA SER A 207 12.02 18.68 26.20
C SER A 207 11.76 17.35 25.51
N SER A 208 12.83 16.74 24.99
CA SER A 208 12.83 15.32 24.67
C SER A 208 12.41 14.53 25.90
N ILE A 209 11.83 13.34 25.71
CA ILE A 209 11.62 12.41 26.83
C ILE A 209 13.01 12.18 27.46
N PRO A 210 13.17 12.39 28.78
CA PRO A 210 14.45 12.13 29.45
C PRO A 210 14.94 10.74 29.08
N SER A 211 16.21 10.60 28.69
CA SER A 211 16.79 9.30 28.28
C SER A 211 16.62 8.21 29.34
N LYS A 212 16.50 8.59 30.62
CA LYS A 212 16.20 7.68 31.74
C LYS A 212 14.81 7.02 31.68
N LEU A 213 13.87 7.60 30.96
CA LEU A 213 12.50 7.09 30.76
C LEU A 213 12.35 6.33 29.43
N VAL A 214 13.43 6.26 28.64
CA VAL A 214 13.47 5.54 27.37
C VAL A 214 13.98 4.12 27.64
N ASP A 215 13.23 3.12 27.19
CA ASP A 215 13.73 1.75 27.19
C ASP A 215 14.74 1.57 26.06
N TRP A 216 16.02 1.50 26.42
CA TRP A 216 17.11 1.36 25.46
C TRP A 216 17.00 0.08 24.62
N PHE A 217 16.50 -1.00 25.21
CA PHE A 217 16.37 -2.28 24.52
C PHE A 217 15.27 -2.19 23.47
N GLU A 218 14.13 -1.57 23.81
CA GLU A 218 13.05 -1.36 22.85
C GLU A 218 13.49 -0.43 21.69
N GLU A 219 14.27 0.62 21.95
CA GLU A 219 14.87 1.45 20.89
C GLU A 219 15.85 0.64 20.02
N TRP A 220 16.66 -0.23 20.62
CA TRP A 220 17.54 -1.13 19.87
C TRP A 220 16.73 -2.02 18.91
N LEU A 221 15.65 -2.64 19.40
CA LEU A 221 14.75 -3.43 18.57
C LEU A 221 14.18 -2.59 17.42
N ARG A 222 13.79 -1.33 17.66
CA ARG A 222 13.30 -0.45 16.58
C ARG A 222 14.38 -0.16 15.54
N PHE A 223 15.65 0.00 15.93
CA PHE A 223 16.75 0.17 14.97
C PHE A 223 16.90 -1.09 14.10
N ILE A 224 16.88 -2.28 14.71
CA ILE A 224 16.93 -3.56 13.99
C ILE A 224 15.74 -3.67 13.02
N GLY A 225 14.51 -3.47 13.50
CA GLY A 225 13.31 -3.59 12.68
C GLY A 225 13.25 -2.57 11.54
N SER A 226 13.82 -1.38 11.75
CA SER A 226 13.86 -0.34 10.72
C SER A 226 14.62 -0.76 9.46
N ASN A 227 15.67 -1.57 9.62
CA ASN A 227 16.45 -2.09 8.50
C ASN A 227 15.71 -3.16 7.69
N LEU A 228 14.55 -3.64 8.15
CA LEU A 228 13.80 -4.69 7.47
C LEU A 228 12.44 -4.23 6.93
N VAL A 229 11.72 -3.37 7.67
CA VAL A 229 10.34 -3.03 7.32
C VAL A 229 10.06 -1.53 7.23
N LEU A 230 11.04 -0.66 7.44
CA LEU A 230 10.87 0.80 7.29
C LEU A 230 11.36 1.26 5.91
N ASN A 231 10.62 2.17 5.28
CA ASN A 231 11.06 2.87 4.09
C ASN A 231 10.70 4.36 4.21
N ALA A 232 11.50 5.20 3.58
CA ALA A 232 11.29 6.64 3.60
C ALA A 232 11.08 7.18 2.18
N TYR A 233 10.17 8.13 2.09
CA TYR A 233 9.77 8.80 0.87
C TYR A 233 9.93 10.31 1.09
N PRO A 234 11.04 10.90 0.62
CA PRO A 234 11.22 12.35 0.62
C PRO A 234 10.16 13.02 -0.26
N MET A 235 9.37 13.93 0.32
CA MET A 235 8.25 14.63 -0.31
C MET A 235 8.59 16.12 -0.48
N LYS A 236 9.46 16.44 -1.44
CA LYS A 236 10.11 17.77 -1.55
C LYS A 236 10.87 18.09 -0.26
N ASP A 237 10.34 18.98 0.57
CA ASP A 237 10.92 19.37 1.87
C ASP A 237 10.43 18.48 3.02
N ASP A 238 9.29 17.82 2.85
CA ASP A 238 8.62 16.97 3.83
C ASP A 238 9.17 15.54 3.78
N LEU A 239 8.90 14.75 4.82
CA LEU A 239 9.31 13.35 4.90
C LEU A 239 8.10 12.46 5.22
N LYS A 240 7.99 11.35 4.52
CA LYS A 240 7.02 10.30 4.85
C LYS A 240 7.74 9.00 5.12
N PHE A 241 7.45 8.39 6.27
CA PHE A 241 7.91 7.04 6.60
C PHE A 241 6.73 6.09 6.48
N LEU A 242 6.97 4.92 5.88
CA LEU A 242 6.02 3.83 5.81
C LEU A 242 6.67 2.56 6.37
N THR A 243 5.89 1.77 7.07
CA THR A 243 6.32 0.51 7.69
C THR A 243 5.35 -0.60 7.36
N LEU A 244 5.86 -1.74 6.88
CA LEU A 244 5.07 -2.96 6.75
C LEU A 244 4.76 -3.50 8.15
N VAL A 245 3.47 -3.67 8.46
CA VAL A 245 3.02 -4.22 9.74
C VAL A 245 2.81 -5.73 9.57
N PRO A 246 3.66 -6.59 10.19
CA PRO A 246 3.55 -8.03 10.03
C PRO A 246 2.26 -8.57 10.67
N ASN A 247 1.62 -9.55 10.04
CA ASN A 247 0.44 -10.25 10.61
C ASN A 247 0.69 -11.72 10.89
N ASN A 248 1.12 -12.49 9.89
CA ASN A 248 1.49 -13.90 10.06
C ASN A 248 2.60 -14.21 9.07
N VAL A 249 3.84 -13.89 9.44
CA VAL A 249 4.98 -13.96 8.53
C VAL A 249 6.26 -14.27 9.30
N THR A 250 7.16 -15.02 8.66
CA THR A 250 8.49 -15.29 9.19
C THR A 250 9.45 -14.12 8.97
N VAL A 251 10.56 -14.10 9.70
CA VAL A 251 11.65 -13.15 9.45
C VAL A 251 12.17 -13.26 8.00
N ASP A 252 12.29 -14.47 7.47
CA ASP A 252 12.70 -14.68 6.07
C ASP A 252 11.67 -14.18 5.06
N GLY A 253 10.37 -14.36 5.34
CA GLY A 253 9.32 -13.77 4.51
C GLY A 253 9.41 -12.24 4.46
N LEU A 254 9.74 -11.59 5.59
CA LEU A 254 9.99 -10.15 5.65
C LEU A 254 11.24 -9.74 4.86
N LYS A 255 12.35 -10.50 4.95
CA LYS A 255 13.56 -10.25 4.15
C LYS A 255 13.27 -10.29 2.65
N SER A 256 12.51 -11.28 2.19
CA SER A 256 12.12 -11.39 0.78
C SER A 256 11.30 -10.19 0.31
N MET A 257 10.42 -9.65 1.17
CA MET A 257 9.63 -8.45 0.87
C MET A 257 10.45 -7.15 0.89
N HIS A 258 11.48 -7.08 1.72
CA HIS A 258 12.24 -5.86 2.00
C HIS A 258 12.79 -5.19 0.73
N GLU A 259 13.42 -5.96 -0.16
CA GLU A 259 13.98 -5.39 -1.38
C GLU A 259 12.92 -4.79 -2.30
N SER A 260 11.79 -5.51 -2.46
CA SER A 260 10.65 -5.03 -3.25
C SER A 260 10.06 -3.76 -2.64
N PHE A 261 10.00 -3.68 -1.32
CA PHE A 261 9.50 -2.52 -0.60
C PHE A 261 10.43 -1.31 -0.79
N LEU A 262 11.75 -1.51 -0.69
CA LEU A 262 12.75 -0.46 -0.90
C LEU A 262 12.83 0.02 -2.36
N LYS A 263 12.50 -0.77 -3.38
CA LYS A 263 12.61 -0.32 -4.79
C LYS A 263 11.51 0.66 -5.21
N GLN A 264 10.50 0.91 -4.38
CA GLN A 264 9.34 1.74 -4.71
C GLN A 264 9.66 3.23 -4.54
N ARG A 265 9.50 4.01 -5.62
CA ARG A 265 9.93 5.43 -5.71
C ARG A 265 8.91 6.27 -6.50
N ASP A 266 9.05 7.60 -6.37
CA ASP A 266 8.40 8.63 -7.21
C ASP A 266 6.88 8.81 -7.06
N TYR A 267 6.39 8.87 -5.81
CA TYR A 267 4.96 9.08 -5.56
C TYR A 267 4.69 10.30 -4.66
N THR A 268 3.59 10.99 -4.95
CA THR A 268 2.99 12.00 -4.07
C THR A 268 2.25 11.35 -2.89
N SER A 269 1.77 12.09 -1.89
CA SER A 269 1.48 11.52 -0.57
C SER A 269 0.42 10.40 -0.58
N ALA A 270 -0.79 10.68 -1.08
CA ALA A 270 -1.89 9.71 -1.07
C ALA A 270 -1.68 8.60 -2.11
N ARG A 271 -1.08 8.94 -3.25
CA ARG A 271 -0.71 8.01 -4.30
C ARG A 271 0.35 7.02 -3.82
N ASN A 272 1.34 7.48 -3.05
CA ASN A 272 2.36 6.61 -2.47
C ASN A 272 1.72 5.55 -1.59
N ASP A 273 0.78 5.94 -0.73
CA ASP A 273 0.07 5.01 0.14
C ASP A 273 -0.63 3.90 -0.66
N ILE A 274 -1.30 4.26 -1.75
CA ILE A 274 -2.04 3.32 -2.59
C ILE A 274 -1.10 2.41 -3.38
N LEU A 275 -0.09 2.98 -4.05
CA LEU A 275 0.78 2.24 -4.95
C LEU A 275 1.73 1.31 -4.19
N VAL A 276 2.15 1.69 -2.98
CA VAL A 276 2.95 0.81 -2.13
C VAL A 276 2.15 -0.43 -1.74
N ILE A 277 0.87 -0.28 -1.34
CA ILE A 277 -0.01 -1.42 -1.07
C ILE A 277 -0.09 -2.32 -2.30
N PHE A 278 -0.32 -1.74 -3.48
CA PHE A 278 -0.45 -2.52 -4.70
C PHE A 278 0.84 -3.22 -5.12
N ASN A 279 2.00 -2.58 -4.98
CA ASN A 279 3.29 -3.21 -5.26
C ASN A 279 3.53 -4.39 -4.32
N MET A 280 3.15 -4.27 -3.04
CA MET A 280 3.29 -5.35 -2.06
C MET A 280 2.27 -6.47 -2.27
N VAL A 281 1.01 -6.14 -2.59
CA VAL A 281 0.00 -7.14 -2.97
C VAL A 281 0.46 -7.91 -4.20
N GLU A 282 0.95 -7.23 -5.23
CA GLU A 282 1.50 -7.87 -6.43
C GLU A 282 2.67 -8.80 -6.11
N PHE A 283 3.59 -8.35 -5.24
CA PHE A 283 4.70 -9.18 -4.78
C PHE A 283 4.21 -10.43 -4.05
N LEU A 284 3.24 -10.29 -3.13
CA LEU A 284 2.68 -11.41 -2.38
C LEU A 284 1.94 -12.40 -3.29
N VAL A 285 1.18 -11.91 -4.27
CA VAL A 285 0.47 -12.76 -5.25
C VAL A 285 1.47 -13.53 -6.11
N LYS A 286 2.48 -12.85 -6.67
CA LYS A 286 3.52 -13.47 -7.51
C LYS A 286 4.35 -14.51 -6.77
N ASN A 287 4.52 -14.35 -5.47
CA ASN A 287 5.32 -15.24 -4.62
C ASN A 287 4.46 -16.07 -3.67
N SER A 288 3.17 -16.22 -3.94
CA SER A 288 2.19 -16.84 -3.03
C SER A 288 2.60 -18.25 -2.59
N ALA A 289 3.16 -19.07 -3.49
CA ALA A 289 3.70 -20.39 -3.16
C ALA A 289 4.74 -20.35 -2.02
N MET A 290 5.69 -19.41 -2.08
CA MET A 290 6.72 -19.23 -1.04
C MET A 290 6.11 -18.86 0.31
N PHE A 291 5.05 -18.05 0.33
CA PHE A 291 4.41 -17.63 1.57
C PHE A 291 3.49 -18.69 2.16
N ILE A 292 2.88 -19.54 1.34
CA ILE A 292 2.12 -20.70 1.78
C ILE A 292 3.03 -21.69 2.50
N ASP A 293 4.20 -22.00 1.92
CA ASP A 293 5.18 -22.93 2.52
C ASP A 293 5.79 -22.37 3.82
N ALA A 294 6.02 -21.06 3.90
CA ALA A 294 6.64 -20.42 5.07
C ALA A 294 5.70 -20.21 6.27
N THR A 295 4.38 -20.27 6.06
CA THR A 295 3.37 -19.99 7.10
C THR A 295 2.64 -21.23 7.61
N THR A 296 2.81 -22.39 6.96
CA THR A 296 2.03 -23.60 7.28
C THR A 296 2.93 -24.77 7.69
N SER A 297 2.90 -25.13 8.97
CA SER A 297 3.27 -26.47 9.43
C SER A 297 2.03 -27.37 9.37
N ASN A 298 2.01 -28.30 8.39
CA ASN A 298 1.19 -29.53 8.34
C ASN A 298 -0.23 -29.57 7.71
N ASP A 299 -0.72 -28.61 6.91
CA ASP A 299 -1.89 -28.92 6.04
C ASP A 299 -2.02 -28.03 4.79
N PHE A 300 -1.41 -28.48 3.69
CA PHE A 300 -1.36 -27.78 2.39
C PHE A 300 -2.75 -27.55 1.77
N LEU A 301 -3.72 -28.45 2.01
CA LEU A 301 -5.06 -28.36 1.42
C LEU A 301 -6.00 -27.38 2.14
N PHE A 302 -5.79 -27.14 3.43
CA PHE A 302 -6.57 -26.18 4.21
C PHE A 302 -5.92 -24.78 4.24
N SER A 303 -4.62 -24.64 3.97
CA SER A 303 -3.93 -23.35 4.00
C SER A 303 -4.15 -22.45 2.78
N MET A 304 -4.48 -23.02 1.62
CA MET A 304 -4.81 -22.22 0.43
C MET A 304 -6.24 -21.63 0.46
N MET A 305 -7.16 -22.23 1.23
CA MET A 305 -8.49 -21.66 1.41
C MET A 305 -8.35 -20.54 2.45
N ASP A 306 -8.61 -19.29 2.03
CA ASP A 306 -8.63 -18.07 2.86
C ASP A 306 -7.31 -17.31 3.09
N MET A 307 -6.20 -17.67 2.44
CA MET A 307 -5.02 -16.79 2.43
C MET A 307 -5.27 -15.55 1.56
N THR A 308 -5.02 -14.39 2.16
CA THR A 308 -5.05 -13.08 1.49
C THR A 308 -3.78 -12.31 1.82
N PRO A 309 -3.37 -11.30 1.04
CA PRO A 309 -2.24 -10.45 1.40
C PRO A 309 -2.32 -9.91 2.84
N LYS A 310 -3.54 -9.62 3.33
CA LYS A 310 -3.80 -9.15 4.70
C LYS A 310 -3.45 -10.17 5.78
N THR A 311 -3.52 -11.48 5.50
CA THR A 311 -3.17 -12.52 6.48
C THR A 311 -1.66 -12.59 6.71
N ILE A 312 -0.84 -12.14 5.76
CA ILE A 312 0.62 -12.12 5.86
C ILE A 312 1.11 -10.78 6.43
N ILE A 313 0.63 -9.67 5.84
CA ILE A 313 0.92 -8.30 6.25
C ILE A 313 -0.40 -7.58 6.51
N SER A 314 -0.61 -7.07 7.73
CA SER A 314 -1.88 -6.42 8.09
C SER A 314 -2.11 -5.11 7.34
N GLY A 315 -1.03 -4.40 7.02
CA GLY A 315 -1.12 -3.10 6.38
C GLY A 315 0.17 -2.32 6.43
N ILE A 316 0.04 -1.02 6.19
CA ILE A 316 1.12 -0.06 6.28
C ILE A 316 0.79 0.95 7.37
N SER A 317 1.70 1.08 8.32
CA SER A 317 1.69 2.20 9.26
C SER A 317 2.63 3.28 8.75
N GLY A 318 2.17 4.53 8.74
CA GLY A 318 2.94 5.65 8.18
C GLY A 318 2.89 6.90 9.03
N ALA A 319 3.99 7.65 9.02
CA ALA A 319 4.09 8.98 9.60
C ALA A 319 4.48 10.01 8.56
N TYR A 320 3.81 11.16 8.59
CA TYR A 320 4.12 12.30 7.74
C TYR A 320 4.69 13.45 8.59
N PHE A 321 5.90 13.85 8.23
CA PHE A 321 6.62 14.94 8.87
C PHE A 321 6.69 16.14 7.93
N LYS A 322 6.09 17.25 8.36
CA LYS A 322 6.12 18.51 7.63
C LYS A 322 7.38 19.29 7.98
N SER A 323 8.02 19.85 6.97
CA SER A 323 9.15 20.76 7.11
C SER A 323 8.70 22.10 7.69
N LEU A 324 9.45 22.58 8.68
CA LEU A 324 9.38 23.94 9.21
C LEU A 324 10.72 24.66 9.01
N GLY A 325 11.41 24.35 7.90
CA GLY A 325 12.77 24.83 7.62
C GLY A 325 13.83 23.88 8.17
N SER A 326 14.48 24.25 9.28
CA SER A 326 15.53 23.41 9.90
C SER A 326 14.95 22.22 10.66
N GLY A 327 13.72 22.33 11.18
CA GLY A 327 13.01 21.27 11.89
C GLY A 327 11.96 20.55 11.05
N ARG A 328 11.55 19.37 11.51
CA ARG A 328 10.42 18.60 10.98
C ARG A 328 9.47 18.24 12.10
N VAL A 329 8.17 18.35 11.87
CA VAL A 329 7.11 18.07 12.87
C VAL A 329 6.17 17.02 12.33
N LEU A 330 5.82 16.04 13.16
CA LEU A 330 4.80 15.06 12.86
C LEU A 330 3.44 15.76 12.72
N ILE A 331 2.80 15.64 11.55
CA ILE A 331 1.45 16.18 11.32
C ILE A 331 0.41 15.10 11.07
N ASN A 332 0.83 13.87 10.79
CA ASN A 332 -0.07 12.75 10.58
C ASN A 332 0.60 11.43 10.97
N ASN A 333 -0.13 10.58 11.69
CA ASN A 333 0.20 9.18 11.94
C ASN A 333 -1.02 8.37 11.49
N SER A 334 -0.85 7.49 10.50
CA SER A 334 -1.97 6.79 9.88
C SER A 334 -1.64 5.33 9.62
N PHE A 335 -2.66 4.49 9.72
CA PHE A 335 -2.61 3.09 9.32
C PHE A 335 -3.53 2.88 8.11
N ILE A 336 -3.07 2.08 7.15
CA ILE A 336 -3.86 1.65 5.99
C ILE A 336 -3.78 0.13 5.93
N SER A 337 -4.93 -0.50 6.13
CA SER A 337 -5.03 -1.97 6.05
C SER A 337 -4.67 -2.43 4.64
N PHE A 338 -4.03 -3.60 4.56
CA PHE A 338 -4.04 -4.35 3.30
C PHE A 338 -5.47 -4.85 3.04
N PRO A 339 -5.85 -4.93 1.77
CA PRO A 339 -7.18 -5.37 1.38
C PRO A 339 -7.37 -6.87 1.68
N ASP A 340 -8.50 -7.22 2.29
CA ASP A 340 -8.95 -8.60 2.57
C ASP A 340 -9.75 -9.22 1.43
N TRP A 341 -10.10 -8.44 0.42
CA TRP A 341 -10.93 -8.88 -0.70
C TRP A 341 -10.14 -9.50 -1.87
N PHE A 342 -8.93 -9.99 -1.60
CA PHE A 342 -8.05 -10.69 -2.55
C PHE A 342 -7.92 -12.19 -2.18
N PRO A 343 -8.98 -13.01 -2.27
CA PRO A 343 -8.85 -14.45 -2.06
C PRO A 343 -8.01 -15.08 -3.17
N ILE A 344 -6.95 -15.83 -2.82
CA ILE A 344 -6.11 -16.56 -3.77
C ILE A 344 -6.34 -18.06 -3.57
N ASN A 345 -7.35 -18.61 -4.22
CA ASN A 345 -7.67 -20.04 -4.11
C ASN A 345 -7.05 -20.88 -5.23
N ASN A 346 -6.65 -20.25 -6.33
CA ASN A 346 -6.09 -20.89 -7.51
C ASN A 346 -5.36 -19.87 -8.40
N GLU A 347 -4.65 -20.37 -9.41
CA GLU A 347 -3.89 -19.56 -10.38
C GLU A 347 -4.75 -18.52 -11.11
N LYS A 348 -6.01 -18.84 -11.46
CA LYS A 348 -6.90 -17.88 -12.13
C LYS A 348 -7.27 -16.70 -11.24
N ASP A 349 -7.34 -16.92 -9.93
CA ASP A 349 -7.55 -15.84 -8.97
C ASP A 349 -6.29 -14.97 -8.88
N ALA A 350 -5.10 -15.57 -8.82
CA ALA A 350 -3.84 -14.84 -8.88
C ALA A 350 -3.73 -13.97 -10.14
N ASP A 351 -3.99 -14.52 -11.32
CA ASP A 351 -4.00 -13.79 -12.59
C ASP A 351 -4.98 -12.63 -12.60
N LEU A 352 -6.21 -12.84 -12.11
CA LEU A 352 -7.17 -11.75 -11.99
C LEU A 352 -6.61 -10.64 -11.09
N TRP A 353 -6.08 -10.97 -9.91
CA TRP A 353 -5.60 -9.97 -8.96
C TRP A 353 -4.40 -9.18 -9.47
N LEU A 354 -3.52 -9.82 -10.25
CA LEU A 354 -2.44 -9.13 -10.96
C LEU A 354 -3.01 -8.16 -12.00
N ASN A 355 -4.01 -8.60 -12.78
CA ASN A 355 -4.69 -7.73 -13.74
C ASN A 355 -5.42 -6.55 -13.08
N VAL A 356 -6.11 -6.78 -11.95
CA VAL A 356 -6.76 -5.74 -11.14
C VAL A 356 -5.75 -4.71 -10.67
N THR A 357 -4.63 -5.19 -10.11
CA THR A 357 -3.56 -4.33 -9.61
C THR A 357 -3.00 -3.47 -10.73
N GLN A 358 -2.71 -4.06 -11.90
CA GLN A 358 -2.18 -3.32 -13.04
C GLN A 358 -3.18 -2.31 -13.61
N ASP A 359 -4.45 -2.70 -13.79
CA ASP A 359 -5.52 -1.81 -14.28
C ASP A 359 -5.67 -0.58 -13.38
N HIS A 360 -5.67 -0.79 -12.05
CA HIS A 360 -5.80 0.30 -11.10
C HIS A 360 -4.55 1.19 -11.06
N LYS A 361 -3.33 0.62 -11.08
CA LYS A 361 -2.09 1.41 -11.17
C LYS A 361 -2.09 2.31 -12.40
N ASN A 362 -2.43 1.76 -13.58
CA ASN A 362 -2.47 2.49 -14.86
C ASN A 362 -3.37 3.74 -14.80
N VAL A 363 -4.43 3.71 -13.99
CA VAL A 363 -5.34 4.82 -13.77
C VAL A 363 -4.82 5.77 -12.69
N LEU A 364 -4.52 5.25 -11.50
CA LEU A 364 -4.21 6.02 -10.31
C LEU A 364 -2.88 6.77 -10.42
N GLU A 365 -1.91 6.23 -11.17
CA GLU A 365 -0.63 6.89 -11.44
C GLU A 365 -0.78 8.20 -12.23
N ARG A 366 -1.87 8.36 -12.99
CA ARG A 366 -2.11 9.52 -13.86
C ARG A 366 -2.86 10.66 -13.18
N LEU A 367 -3.42 10.40 -11.99
CA LEU A 367 -4.04 11.44 -11.17
C LEU A 367 -2.96 12.44 -10.72
N ASP A 368 -3.33 13.66 -10.38
CA ASP A 368 -2.44 14.75 -9.98
C ASP A 368 -2.93 15.33 -8.65
N GLU A 369 -2.18 15.10 -7.58
CA GLU A 369 -2.54 15.55 -6.24
C GLU A 369 -2.56 17.07 -6.09
N THR A 370 -2.01 17.82 -7.05
CA THR A 370 -2.11 19.29 -7.03
C THR A 370 -3.50 19.79 -7.42
N LYS A 371 -4.33 18.94 -8.03
CA LYS A 371 -5.72 19.26 -8.39
C LYS A 371 -6.67 18.66 -7.37
N ASN A 372 -7.51 19.50 -6.79
CA ASN A 372 -8.42 19.10 -5.71
C ASN A 372 -9.35 17.92 -6.07
N GLU A 373 -9.92 17.91 -7.28
CA GLU A 373 -10.79 16.81 -7.75
C GLU A 373 -10.04 15.47 -7.84
N GLU A 374 -8.83 15.47 -8.39
CA GLU A 374 -8.00 14.26 -8.53
C GLU A 374 -7.42 13.79 -7.19
N MET A 375 -7.09 14.73 -6.29
CA MET A 375 -6.73 14.43 -4.89
C MET A 375 -7.89 13.78 -4.12
N GLN A 376 -9.13 14.27 -4.31
CA GLN A 376 -10.31 13.67 -3.68
C GLN A 376 -10.53 12.23 -4.16
N LEU A 377 -10.34 11.94 -5.45
CA LEU A 377 -10.41 10.58 -5.98
C LEU A 377 -9.39 9.64 -5.32
N LEU A 378 -8.13 10.10 -5.18
CA LEU A 378 -7.10 9.33 -4.49
C LEU A 378 -7.47 9.08 -3.02
N ASN A 379 -8.00 10.09 -2.32
CA ASN A 379 -8.44 9.91 -0.92
C ASN A 379 -9.60 8.93 -0.79
N THR A 380 -10.64 9.02 -1.65
CA THR A 380 -11.74 8.04 -1.66
C THR A 380 -11.21 6.62 -1.93
N TYR A 381 -10.25 6.48 -2.84
CA TYR A 381 -9.63 5.19 -3.14
C TYR A 381 -8.82 4.66 -1.94
N ARG A 382 -8.04 5.51 -1.29
CA ARG A 382 -7.27 5.19 -0.08
C ARG A 382 -8.19 4.76 1.07
N ASP A 383 -9.32 5.43 1.25
CA ASP A 383 -10.32 5.08 2.26
C ASP A 383 -10.99 3.73 1.96
N PHE A 384 -11.23 3.43 0.68
CA PHE A 384 -11.67 2.10 0.27
C PHE A 384 -10.64 1.02 0.64
N LEU A 385 -9.36 1.19 0.32
CA LEU A 385 -8.32 0.24 0.68
C LEU A 385 -8.26 -0.01 2.20
N SER A 386 -8.38 1.05 2.99
CA SER A 386 -8.29 0.95 4.45
C SER A 386 -9.52 0.29 5.09
N SER A 387 -10.71 0.54 4.56
CA SER A 387 -11.98 0.10 5.18
C SER A 387 -12.63 -1.12 4.53
N SER A 388 -12.19 -1.53 3.34
CA SER A 388 -12.85 -2.53 2.49
C SER A 388 -14.33 -2.23 2.21
N GLU A 389 -14.76 -0.97 2.34
CA GLU A 389 -16.13 -0.55 2.07
C GLU A 389 -16.34 -0.37 0.57
N TRP A 390 -16.87 -1.41 -0.10
CA TRP A 390 -17.13 -1.43 -1.54
C TRP A 390 -17.95 -0.27 -2.08
N LYS A 391 -18.81 0.34 -1.26
CA LYS A 391 -19.50 1.57 -1.65
C LYS A 391 -18.52 2.66 -2.05
N LYS A 392 -17.45 2.89 -1.28
CA LYS A 392 -16.40 3.88 -1.58
C LYS A 392 -15.67 3.56 -2.88
N PHE A 393 -15.48 2.28 -3.21
CA PHE A 393 -14.92 1.87 -4.50
C PHE A 393 -15.81 2.28 -5.67
N PHE A 394 -17.12 2.03 -5.58
CA PHE A 394 -18.06 2.45 -6.62
C PHE A 394 -18.25 3.97 -6.65
N GLU A 395 -18.18 4.66 -5.52
CA GLU A 395 -18.14 6.13 -5.45
C GLU A 395 -16.91 6.68 -6.18
N TYR A 396 -15.73 6.08 -5.98
CA TYR A 396 -14.52 6.40 -6.74
C TYR A 396 -14.73 6.19 -8.24
N LEU A 397 -15.17 5.01 -8.68
CA LEU A 397 -15.36 4.71 -10.11
C LEU A 397 -16.37 5.67 -10.76
N ALA A 398 -17.49 5.94 -10.10
CA ALA A 398 -18.51 6.85 -10.60
C ALA A 398 -18.01 8.31 -10.69
N SER A 399 -17.18 8.74 -9.73
CA SER A 399 -16.55 10.06 -9.74
C SER A 399 -15.48 10.16 -10.83
N TYR A 400 -14.67 9.11 -10.98
CA TYR A 400 -13.66 9.00 -12.02
C TYR A 400 -14.27 9.04 -13.42
N ALA A 401 -15.44 8.45 -13.62
CA ALA A 401 -16.16 8.48 -14.89
C ALA A 401 -16.42 9.92 -15.40
N GLY A 402 -16.82 10.82 -14.49
CA GLY A 402 -17.01 12.24 -14.81
C GLY A 402 -15.71 12.93 -15.20
N LEU A 403 -14.65 12.72 -14.41
CA LEU A 403 -13.31 13.23 -14.73
C LEU A 403 -12.81 12.74 -16.09
N TYR A 404 -12.96 11.43 -16.37
CA TYR A 404 -12.53 10.82 -17.62
C TYR A 404 -13.20 11.47 -18.84
N LEU A 405 -14.53 11.65 -18.81
CA LEU A 405 -15.26 12.31 -19.90
C LEU A 405 -14.76 13.75 -20.13
N ASN A 406 -14.58 14.51 -19.04
CA ASN A 406 -14.07 15.89 -19.09
C ASN A 406 -12.65 15.97 -19.67
N GLN A 407 -11.74 15.06 -19.29
CA GLN A 407 -10.38 15.03 -19.84
C GLN A 407 -10.37 14.65 -21.32
N LYS A 408 -11.23 13.71 -21.73
CA LYS A 408 -11.33 13.26 -23.11
C LYS A 408 -11.96 14.30 -24.02
N GLU A 409 -12.90 15.10 -23.52
CA GLU A 409 -13.42 16.28 -24.22
C GLU A 409 -12.30 17.29 -24.54
N ARG A 410 -11.38 17.50 -23.59
CA ARG A 410 -10.19 18.34 -23.73
C ARG A 410 -9.07 17.69 -24.56
N LYS A 411 -9.36 16.59 -25.27
CA LYS A 411 -8.41 15.81 -26.08
C LYS A 411 -7.18 15.32 -25.31
N LYS A 412 -7.28 15.15 -23.99
CA LYS A 412 -6.21 14.57 -23.18
C LYS A 412 -6.35 13.06 -23.12
N TYR A 413 -5.24 12.36 -23.27
CA TYR A 413 -5.20 10.92 -23.06
C TYR A 413 -5.33 10.60 -21.57
N PHE A 414 -6.32 9.78 -21.23
CA PHE A 414 -6.60 9.37 -19.86
C PHE A 414 -6.92 7.87 -19.85
N ALA A 415 -6.46 7.16 -18.82
CA ALA A 415 -6.69 5.72 -18.73
C ALA A 415 -8.15 5.42 -18.39
N GLN A 416 -8.62 4.23 -18.69
CA GLN A 416 -9.98 3.80 -18.39
C GLN A 416 -9.91 2.41 -17.77
N HIS A 417 -10.70 2.17 -16.74
CA HIS A 417 -10.83 0.84 -16.13
C HIS A 417 -11.45 -0.16 -17.10
N ASN A 418 -11.00 -1.41 -17.04
CA ASN A 418 -11.54 -2.50 -17.84
C ASN A 418 -12.82 -3.10 -17.23
N PHE A 419 -13.86 -3.28 -18.04
CA PHE A 419 -15.15 -3.82 -17.59
C PHE A 419 -15.06 -5.29 -17.18
N GLU A 420 -14.30 -6.12 -17.89
CA GLU A 420 -14.15 -7.54 -17.55
C GLU A 420 -13.37 -7.72 -16.24
N ILE A 421 -12.41 -6.83 -15.96
CA ILE A 421 -11.71 -6.79 -14.66
C ILE A 421 -12.70 -6.42 -13.55
N LEU A 422 -13.46 -5.33 -13.72
CA LEU A 422 -14.50 -4.93 -12.75
C LEU A 422 -15.52 -6.05 -12.49
N LYS A 423 -15.95 -6.73 -13.55
CA LYS A 423 -16.88 -7.87 -13.48
C LYS A 423 -16.27 -9.04 -12.72
N GLY A 424 -15.01 -9.40 -13.03
CA GLY A 424 -14.27 -10.46 -12.35
C GLY A 424 -14.11 -10.21 -10.85
N VAL A 425 -13.88 -8.95 -10.46
CA VAL A 425 -13.84 -8.51 -9.06
C VAL A 425 -15.22 -8.67 -8.40
N CYS A 426 -16.27 -8.07 -8.98
CA CYS A 426 -17.63 -8.13 -8.43
C CYS A 426 -18.13 -9.58 -8.23
N GLN A 427 -17.71 -10.51 -9.09
CA GLN A 427 -18.06 -11.93 -8.99
C GLN A 427 -17.40 -12.65 -7.80
N ARG A 428 -16.28 -12.16 -7.26
CA ARG A 428 -15.50 -12.79 -6.18
C ARG A 428 -15.75 -12.17 -4.81
N VAL A 429 -16.06 -10.89 -4.77
CA VAL A 429 -16.05 -10.11 -3.52
C VAL A 429 -17.38 -10.13 -2.77
N GLY A 430 -18.45 -10.62 -3.39
CA GLY A 430 -19.72 -10.87 -2.70
C GLY A 430 -20.87 -11.25 -3.62
N GLN A 431 -21.78 -12.08 -3.10
CA GLN A 431 -22.92 -12.61 -3.85
C GLN A 431 -23.83 -11.49 -4.40
N MET A 432 -24.08 -10.44 -3.61
CA MET A 432 -24.86 -9.27 -4.05
C MET A 432 -24.24 -8.61 -5.30
N TYR A 433 -22.94 -8.33 -5.27
CA TYR A 433 -22.25 -7.68 -6.39
C TYR A 433 -22.24 -8.57 -7.64
N LYS A 434 -22.07 -9.88 -7.45
CA LYS A 434 -22.17 -10.90 -8.50
C LYS A 434 -23.55 -10.89 -9.15
N GLU A 435 -24.62 -10.90 -8.37
CA GLU A 435 -25.99 -10.90 -8.90
C GLU A 435 -26.31 -9.62 -9.67
N ILE A 436 -25.91 -8.45 -9.15
CA ILE A 436 -26.10 -7.15 -9.83
C ILE A 436 -25.32 -7.12 -11.15
N ILE A 437 -24.02 -7.42 -11.14
CA ILE A 437 -23.16 -7.29 -12.32
C ILE A 437 -23.47 -8.33 -13.41
N THR A 438 -24.12 -9.45 -13.06
CA THR A 438 -24.52 -10.51 -14.00
C THR A 438 -25.98 -10.42 -14.45
N ASN A 439 -26.79 -9.57 -13.83
CA ASN A 439 -28.16 -9.29 -14.26
C ASN A 439 -28.18 -8.75 -15.71
N LYS A 440 -29.02 -9.35 -16.55
CA LYS A 440 -29.12 -9.03 -17.98
C LYS A 440 -29.59 -7.59 -18.21
N GLY A 441 -30.65 -7.17 -17.52
CA GLY A 441 -31.17 -5.82 -17.55
C GLY A 441 -30.12 -4.76 -17.21
N PHE A 442 -29.41 -4.98 -16.10
CA PHE A 442 -28.29 -4.13 -15.68
C PHE A 442 -27.21 -4.00 -16.76
N GLN A 443 -26.77 -5.12 -17.36
CA GLN A 443 -25.72 -5.09 -18.39
C GLN A 443 -26.16 -4.38 -19.67
N GLU A 444 -27.41 -4.58 -20.09
CA GLU A 444 -27.95 -3.91 -21.29
C GLU A 444 -28.07 -2.40 -21.09
N ILE A 445 -28.55 -1.96 -19.92
CA ILE A 445 -28.62 -0.54 -19.58
C ILE A 445 -27.21 0.05 -19.46
N ALA A 446 -26.28 -0.62 -18.76
CA ALA A 446 -24.89 -0.17 -18.66
C ALA A 446 -24.24 -0.02 -20.04
N LYS A 447 -24.49 -0.96 -20.95
CA LYS A 447 -24.01 -0.91 -22.34
C LYS A 447 -24.63 0.24 -23.12
N ALA A 448 -25.94 0.47 -23.01
CA ALA A 448 -26.60 1.61 -23.65
C ALA A 448 -26.03 2.94 -23.15
N MET A 449 -25.83 3.07 -21.84
CA MET A 449 -25.18 4.24 -21.22
C MET A 449 -23.76 4.43 -21.75
N ARG A 450 -22.95 3.37 -21.85
CA ARG A 450 -21.59 3.42 -22.43
C ARG A 450 -21.62 3.88 -23.89
N GLU A 451 -22.54 3.34 -24.69
CA GLU A 451 -22.75 3.72 -26.08
C GLU A 451 -23.11 5.20 -26.23
N ALA A 452 -23.92 5.74 -25.31
CA ALA A 452 -24.38 7.12 -25.29
C ALA A 452 -23.38 8.12 -24.70
N THR A 453 -22.31 7.64 -24.06
CA THR A 453 -21.33 8.47 -23.36
C THR A 453 -19.91 8.20 -23.88
N VAL A 454 -19.19 7.26 -23.27
CA VAL A 454 -17.76 7.01 -23.50
C VAL A 454 -17.47 6.59 -24.95
N ASN A 455 -18.27 5.69 -25.51
CA ASN A 455 -18.06 5.20 -26.87
C ASN A 455 -18.34 6.30 -27.89
N GLU A 456 -19.36 7.12 -27.66
CA GLU A 456 -19.68 8.24 -28.54
C GLU A 456 -18.62 9.36 -28.45
N GLN A 457 -18.10 9.64 -27.25
CA GLN A 457 -16.96 10.53 -27.06
C GLN A 457 -15.71 10.02 -27.79
N TYR A 458 -15.47 8.70 -27.78
CA TYR A 458 -14.41 8.09 -28.58
C TYR A 458 -14.67 8.26 -30.08
N ARG A 459 -15.88 7.98 -30.57
CA ARG A 459 -16.25 8.21 -31.99
C ARG A 459 -16.08 9.67 -32.40
N LYS A 460 -16.45 10.63 -31.55
CA LYS A 460 -16.22 12.07 -31.75
C LYS A 460 -14.73 12.38 -31.89
N SER A 461 -13.87 11.80 -31.06
CA SER A 461 -12.41 11.96 -31.18
C SER A 461 -11.85 11.44 -32.52
N GLN A 462 -12.56 10.51 -33.18
CA GLN A 462 -12.21 9.94 -34.48
C GLN A 462 -12.96 10.61 -35.65
N GLY A 463 -13.71 11.68 -35.41
CA GLY A 463 -14.53 12.34 -36.45
C GLY A 463 -15.73 11.50 -36.93
N LYS A 464 -16.08 10.42 -36.22
CA LYS A 464 -17.13 9.45 -36.57
C LYS A 464 -18.36 9.56 -35.65
N GLN A 465 -18.56 10.72 -35.02
CA GLN A 465 -19.71 10.95 -34.15
C GLN A 465 -20.99 10.76 -34.96
N GLN A 466 -21.91 9.99 -34.40
CA GLN A 466 -23.23 9.79 -34.96
C GLN A 466 -24.28 10.44 -34.06
N TYR A 467 -24.20 10.29 -32.74
CA TYR A 467 -25.24 10.68 -31.78
C TYR A 467 -24.77 11.81 -30.86
N GLU A 468 -25.71 12.42 -30.14
CA GLU A 468 -25.38 13.31 -29.02
C GLU A 468 -24.70 12.53 -27.89
N ILE A 469 -23.85 13.22 -27.13
CA ILE A 469 -23.11 12.66 -26.00
C ILE A 469 -23.77 13.15 -24.73
N HIS A 470 -24.21 12.22 -23.87
CA HIS A 470 -24.92 12.55 -22.64
C HIS A 470 -23.94 12.85 -21.48
N TYR A 471 -23.22 13.98 -21.54
CA TYR A 471 -22.17 14.34 -20.57
C TYR A 471 -22.64 14.42 -19.10
N GLY A 472 -23.92 14.74 -18.87
CA GLY A 472 -24.49 14.88 -17.51
C GLY A 472 -25.01 13.59 -16.87
N LEU A 473 -25.16 12.51 -17.65
CA LEU A 473 -25.89 11.31 -17.22
C LEU A 473 -25.30 10.68 -15.95
N PHE A 474 -23.96 10.50 -15.91
CA PHE A 474 -23.29 9.90 -14.76
C PHE A 474 -23.41 10.76 -13.49
N GLN A 475 -23.30 12.08 -13.62
CA GLN A 475 -23.45 12.99 -12.48
C GLN A 475 -24.89 13.04 -11.98
N GLU A 476 -25.86 13.01 -12.89
CA GLU A 476 -27.27 13.01 -12.52
C GLU A 476 -27.67 11.74 -11.76
N ILE A 477 -27.26 10.57 -12.24
CA ILE A 477 -27.48 9.29 -11.54
C ILE A 477 -26.83 9.34 -10.15
N LYS A 478 -25.56 9.77 -10.06
CA LYS A 478 -24.86 9.87 -8.77
C LYS A 478 -25.57 10.80 -7.79
N ARG A 479 -26.07 11.96 -8.25
CA ARG A 479 -26.81 12.91 -7.41
C ARG A 479 -28.12 12.33 -6.87
N LYS A 480 -28.82 11.53 -7.69
CA LYS A 480 -30.11 10.92 -7.37
C LYS A 480 -30.00 9.53 -6.72
N ALA A 481 -28.79 8.97 -6.64
CA ALA A 481 -28.51 7.62 -6.12
C ALA A 481 -29.03 7.35 -4.69
N LYS A 482 -29.25 8.40 -3.89
CA LYS A 482 -29.81 8.32 -2.54
C LYS A 482 -31.27 7.89 -2.48
N PHE A 483 -32.01 7.96 -3.58
CA PHE A 483 -33.44 7.67 -3.62
C PHE A 483 -33.76 6.76 -4.81
N GLU A 484 -34.32 5.59 -4.53
CA GLU A 484 -34.69 4.57 -5.53
C GLU A 484 -35.55 5.14 -6.67
N ASP A 485 -36.68 5.78 -6.33
CA ASP A 485 -37.60 6.35 -7.33
C ASP A 485 -36.91 7.35 -8.26
N GLN A 486 -35.95 8.13 -7.74
CA GLN A 486 -35.21 9.11 -8.53
C GLN A 486 -34.21 8.44 -9.47
N VAL A 487 -33.58 7.33 -9.05
CA VAL A 487 -32.70 6.54 -9.92
C VAL A 487 -33.52 5.90 -11.04
N ILE A 488 -34.62 5.24 -10.70
CA ILE A 488 -35.50 4.57 -11.68
C ILE A 488 -36.03 5.58 -12.70
N SER A 489 -36.48 6.76 -12.25
CA SER A 489 -36.93 7.84 -13.12
C SER A 489 -35.85 8.29 -14.11
N VAL A 490 -34.62 8.55 -13.64
CA VAL A 490 -33.52 8.97 -14.54
C VAL A 490 -33.19 7.90 -15.56
N ILE A 491 -33.17 6.64 -15.17
CA ILE A 491 -32.87 5.53 -16.07
C ILE A 491 -33.99 5.35 -17.09
N ASN A 492 -35.25 5.47 -16.69
CA ASN A 492 -36.39 5.41 -17.60
C ASN A 492 -36.38 6.55 -18.62
N ASP A 493 -36.10 7.78 -18.17
CA ASP A 493 -36.01 8.95 -19.04
C ASP A 493 -34.85 8.79 -20.05
N PHE A 494 -33.68 8.33 -19.57
CA PHE A 494 -32.54 8.01 -20.42
C PHE A 494 -32.88 6.94 -21.45
N ILE A 495 -33.48 5.81 -21.06
CA ILE A 495 -33.84 4.72 -21.98
C ILE A 495 -34.82 5.23 -23.05
N SER A 496 -35.81 6.02 -22.64
CA SER A 496 -36.81 6.59 -23.56
C SER A 496 -36.15 7.48 -24.62
N GLU A 497 -35.23 8.35 -24.21
CA GLU A 497 -34.48 9.21 -25.12
C GLU A 497 -33.53 8.41 -26.03
N TYR A 498 -32.73 7.52 -25.44
CA TYR A 498 -31.79 6.66 -26.15
C TYR A 498 -32.48 5.80 -27.21
N ASN A 499 -33.62 5.18 -26.86
CA ASN A 499 -34.40 4.36 -27.79
C ASN A 499 -35.01 5.22 -28.90
N ARG A 500 -35.53 6.42 -28.59
CA ARG A 500 -36.09 7.35 -29.58
C ARG A 500 -35.02 7.79 -30.59
N GLU A 501 -33.83 8.15 -30.14
CA GLU A 501 -32.71 8.52 -31.03
C GLU A 501 -32.25 7.34 -31.90
N THR A 502 -32.15 6.16 -31.29
CA THR A 502 -31.73 4.92 -31.95
C THR A 502 -32.73 4.52 -33.03
N ALA A 503 -34.04 4.54 -32.72
CA ALA A 503 -35.12 4.23 -33.65
C ALA A 503 -35.14 5.18 -34.85
N ARG A 504 -35.04 6.50 -34.61
CA ARG A 504 -34.94 7.50 -35.71
C ARG A 504 -33.79 7.20 -36.67
N LYS A 505 -32.65 6.76 -36.17
CA LYS A 505 -31.52 6.38 -37.03
C LYS A 505 -31.67 5.03 -37.71
N MET A 506 -32.33 4.07 -37.06
CA MET A 506 -32.70 2.81 -37.69
C MET A 506 -33.63 3.08 -38.88
N GLU A 507 -34.60 3.96 -38.73
CA GLU A 507 -35.49 4.39 -39.82
C GLU A 507 -34.72 5.10 -40.95
N GLN A 508 -33.83 6.05 -40.61
CA GLN A 508 -33.03 6.76 -41.62
C GLN A 508 -32.08 5.85 -42.41
N LYS A 509 -31.51 4.82 -41.78
CA LYS A 509 -30.52 3.93 -42.41
C LYS A 509 -31.09 2.60 -42.91
N GLY A 510 -32.32 2.24 -42.52
CA GLY A 510 -32.98 0.99 -42.87
C GLY A 510 -32.11 -0.24 -42.63
N ALA A 511 -32.07 -1.14 -43.61
CA ALA A 511 -31.30 -2.40 -43.55
C ALA A 511 -29.77 -2.20 -43.40
N ASN A 512 -29.24 -0.99 -43.65
CA ASN A 512 -27.82 -0.68 -43.50
C ASN A 512 -27.44 -0.27 -42.07
N TYR A 513 -28.39 -0.25 -41.13
CA TYR A 513 -28.14 0.10 -39.74
C TYR A 513 -27.29 -0.97 -39.04
N LYS A 514 -26.06 -0.61 -38.64
CA LYS A 514 -25.14 -1.42 -37.84
C LYS A 514 -24.80 -0.76 -36.49
N GLY A 515 -25.75 -0.02 -35.94
CA GLY A 515 -25.55 0.86 -34.78
C GLY A 515 -25.94 0.25 -33.44
N ARG A 516 -26.35 1.13 -32.53
CA ARG A 516 -26.82 0.86 -31.17
C ARG A 516 -28.05 -0.06 -31.16
N LEU A 517 -28.16 -0.92 -30.16
CA LEU A 517 -29.37 -1.73 -29.93
C LEU A 517 -30.32 -0.97 -29.01
N LEU A 518 -31.63 -1.18 -29.18
CA LEU A 518 -32.67 -0.69 -28.28
C LEU A 518 -32.62 -1.45 -26.95
N VAL A 519 -32.96 -0.77 -25.85
CA VAL A 519 -33.16 -1.40 -24.54
C VAL A 519 -34.61 -1.85 -24.44
N SER A 520 -34.84 -3.11 -24.08
CA SER A 520 -36.19 -3.68 -23.99
C SER A 520 -36.88 -3.33 -22.66
N LEU A 521 -38.22 -3.43 -22.62
CA LEU A 521 -38.99 -3.29 -21.39
C LEU A 521 -38.64 -4.38 -20.38
N ASP A 522 -38.39 -5.61 -20.83
CA ASP A 522 -37.97 -6.72 -19.97
C ASP A 522 -36.64 -6.41 -19.30
N SER A 523 -35.68 -5.84 -20.04
CA SER A 523 -34.38 -5.42 -19.50
C SER A 523 -34.52 -4.30 -18.47
N PHE A 524 -35.46 -3.38 -18.65
CA PHE A 524 -35.77 -2.37 -17.66
C PHE A 524 -36.40 -2.97 -16.40
N ASN A 525 -37.38 -3.87 -16.55
CA ASN A 525 -38.01 -4.57 -15.43
C ASN A 525 -37.01 -5.45 -14.67
N ASP A 526 -36.12 -6.15 -15.37
CA ASP A 526 -35.03 -6.94 -14.80
C ASP A 526 -34.09 -6.08 -13.95
N PHE A 527 -33.80 -4.85 -14.39
CA PHE A 527 -33.00 -3.90 -13.63
C PHE A 527 -33.76 -3.37 -12.40
N VAL A 528 -35.03 -2.99 -12.54
CA VAL A 528 -35.88 -2.52 -11.43
C VAL A 528 -36.02 -3.61 -10.36
N SER A 529 -36.08 -4.89 -10.76
CA SER A 529 -36.17 -6.02 -9.83
C SER A 529 -35.00 -6.08 -8.83
N LEU A 530 -33.81 -5.56 -9.20
CA LEU A 530 -32.64 -5.52 -8.32
C LEU A 530 -32.86 -4.64 -7.08
N PHE A 531 -33.67 -3.57 -7.19
CA PHE A 531 -33.97 -2.70 -6.05
C PHE A 531 -34.87 -3.40 -5.03
N GLY A 532 -35.84 -4.17 -5.51
CA GLY A 532 -36.67 -5.05 -4.68
C GLY A 532 -35.87 -6.20 -4.07
N GLN A 533 -34.92 -6.77 -4.82
CA GLN A 533 -34.06 -7.86 -4.36
C GLN A 533 -33.04 -7.42 -3.30
N PHE A 534 -32.51 -6.19 -3.42
CA PHE A 534 -31.53 -5.63 -2.48
C PHE A 534 -32.01 -4.31 -1.86
N PRO A 535 -32.99 -4.35 -0.94
CA PRO A 535 -33.48 -3.16 -0.27
C PRO A 535 -32.36 -2.39 0.43
N LYS A 536 -32.44 -1.05 0.43
CA LYS A 536 -31.44 -0.14 1.03
C LYS A 536 -30.07 -0.15 0.34
N ARG A 537 -29.93 -0.82 -0.81
CA ARG A 537 -28.71 -0.82 -1.64
C ARG A 537 -28.85 -0.04 -2.94
N HIS A 538 -29.92 0.77 -3.08
CA HIS A 538 -30.18 1.59 -4.28
C HIS A 538 -28.98 2.46 -4.68
N GLU A 539 -28.28 3.05 -3.71
CA GLU A 539 -27.11 3.90 -3.99
C GLU A 539 -25.96 3.08 -4.56
N THR A 540 -25.70 1.89 -4.00
CA THR A 540 -24.69 0.96 -4.51
C THR A 540 -25.03 0.48 -5.91
N ILE A 541 -26.29 0.09 -6.17
CA ILE A 541 -26.75 -0.34 -7.51
C ILE A 541 -26.53 0.78 -8.53
N ALA A 542 -26.92 2.02 -8.20
CA ALA A 542 -26.77 3.18 -9.07
C ALA A 542 -25.28 3.49 -9.37
N LEU A 543 -24.42 3.46 -8.36
CA LEU A 543 -22.98 3.69 -8.53
C LEU A 543 -22.31 2.57 -9.33
N MET A 544 -22.70 1.32 -9.10
CA MET A 544 -22.25 0.17 -9.90
C MET A 544 -22.65 0.34 -11.36
N LEU A 545 -23.86 0.83 -11.65
CA LEU A 545 -24.33 1.06 -13.02
C LEU A 545 -23.47 2.10 -13.73
N VAL A 546 -23.16 3.21 -13.06
CA VAL A 546 -22.25 4.24 -13.59
C VAL A 546 -20.85 3.65 -13.80
N ALA A 547 -20.32 2.91 -12.81
CA ALA A 547 -19.02 2.27 -12.92
C ALA A 547 -18.95 1.34 -14.14
N ALA A 548 -19.91 0.42 -14.28
CA ALA A 548 -20.02 -0.50 -15.41
C ALA A 548 -20.11 0.23 -16.76
N ALA A 549 -20.96 1.27 -16.85
CA ALA A 549 -21.10 2.08 -18.06
C ALA A 549 -19.84 2.86 -18.41
N SER A 550 -19.05 3.26 -17.41
CA SER A 550 -17.84 4.05 -17.60
C SER A 550 -16.60 3.22 -17.97
N CYS A 551 -16.62 1.90 -17.79
CA CYS A 551 -15.51 1.01 -18.12
C CYS A 551 -15.41 0.72 -19.63
N TYR A 552 -14.20 0.38 -20.09
CA TYR A 552 -13.95 -0.07 -21.47
C TYR A 552 -14.21 -1.57 -21.59
N ASP A 553 -14.84 -2.02 -22.69
CA ASP A 553 -15.28 -3.40 -22.90
C ASP A 553 -14.47 -4.17 -23.97
N GLY A 554 -13.25 -3.71 -24.29
CA GLY A 554 -12.34 -4.46 -25.17
C GLY A 554 -12.63 -4.37 -26.67
N LYS A 555 -13.79 -3.83 -27.10
CA LYS A 555 -14.18 -3.78 -28.52
C LYS A 555 -13.66 -2.55 -29.27
N SER A 556 -12.35 -2.33 -29.23
CA SER A 556 -11.63 -1.53 -30.24
C SER A 556 -10.13 -1.86 -30.29
N LYS A 557 -9.81 -3.10 -30.66
CA LYS A 557 -8.58 -3.43 -31.40
C LYS A 557 -8.92 -4.50 -32.45
N LYS A 558 -9.52 -4.07 -33.56
CA LYS A 558 -9.11 -4.63 -34.84
C LYS A 558 -7.88 -3.81 -35.25
N SER A 559 -6.78 -4.52 -35.41
CA SER A 559 -5.54 -4.10 -36.03
C SER A 559 -5.78 -3.25 -37.28
N GLU A 560 -5.47 -1.96 -37.20
CA GLU A 560 -4.99 -1.19 -38.34
C GLU A 560 -3.75 -0.46 -37.83
N GLY A 561 -2.60 -0.85 -38.39
CA GLY A 561 -1.32 -0.21 -38.11
C GLY A 561 -1.33 1.23 -38.59
N GLY A 562 -0.56 2.08 -37.93
CA GLY A 562 -0.42 3.47 -38.33
C GLY A 562 0.37 4.30 -37.32
N ASN A 563 1.69 4.20 -37.46
CA ASN A 563 2.75 5.15 -37.15
C ASN A 563 2.84 5.80 -35.76
N GLU A 564 3.90 5.38 -35.06
CA GLU A 564 4.69 6.25 -34.20
C GLU A 564 5.22 7.44 -35.00
N GLU A 565 4.93 8.65 -34.53
CA GLU A 565 5.85 9.80 -34.50
C GLU A 565 5.64 10.55 -33.17
#